data_AF-A0AAU3DAK9-F1
#
_entry.id   AF-A0AAU3DAK9-F1
#
_cell.length_a   1.000
_cell.length_b   1.000
_cell.length_c   1.000
_cell.angle_alpha   90.00
_cell.angle_beta   90.00
_cell.angle_gamma   90.00
#
_symmetry.space_group_name_H-M   'P 1'
#
loop_
_entity.id
_entity.type
_entity.pdbx_description
1 polymer ?
#
loop_
_entity_poly.entity_id
_entity_poly.type
_entity_poly.pdbx_seq_one_letter_code
_entity_poly.pdbx_strand_id
1 'polypeptide(L)'
;MKEAVEKDLGFSVRDATDLGRTVDLQHAELWRACLTREGAGTDSIDFGAVPRGETCPSHWNAHVPTPKTPDLIGKDFDKSYTQLLKKGYNSRFIDVFYGGPGIVDQQEISRVHGEICSQSPKPGEPYDPTENVALHVAIGKCPSV
;
A
#
# COMPACT_ATOMS: atom_id res chain seq x y z
N MET A 1 -12.72 13.06 -6.13
CA MET A 1 -12.32 13.16 -4.71
C MET A 1 -12.40 14.60 -4.23
N LYS A 2 -11.56 15.52 -4.72
CA LYS A 2 -11.63 16.96 -4.36
C LYS A 2 -13.04 17.56 -4.55
N GLU A 3 -13.70 17.19 -5.64
CA GLU A 3 -15.07 17.64 -5.95
C GLU A 3 -16.18 17.08 -5.03
N ALA A 4 -15.97 15.92 -4.38
CA ALA A 4 -16.92 15.40 -3.39
C ALA A 4 -16.76 16.12 -2.04
N VAL A 5 -15.51 16.41 -1.66
CA VAL A 5 -15.16 17.23 -0.50
C VAL A 5 -15.74 18.64 -0.65
N GLU A 6 -15.68 19.22 -1.84
CA GLU A 6 -16.25 20.55 -2.15
C GLU A 6 -17.79 20.60 -2.07
N LYS A 7 -18.47 19.45 -2.17
CA LYS A 7 -19.94 19.35 -2.15
C LYS A 7 -20.50 18.85 -0.81
N ASP A 8 -19.66 18.73 0.23
CA ASP A 8 -20.02 18.18 1.55
C ASP A 8 -20.67 16.78 1.48
N LEU A 9 -20.35 16.01 0.44
CA LEU A 9 -20.83 14.64 0.26
C LEU A 9 -19.95 13.68 1.05
N GLY A 10 -20.57 12.66 1.67
CA GLY A 10 -19.82 11.52 2.20
C GLY A 10 -19.07 10.82 1.06
N PHE A 11 -17.87 10.29 1.31
CA PHE A 11 -17.18 9.52 0.27
C PHE A 11 -16.43 8.32 0.82
N SER A 12 -16.31 7.30 -0.02
CA SER A 12 -15.40 6.19 0.20
C SER A 12 -14.50 5.99 -1.02
N VAL A 13 -13.32 5.41 -0.82
CA VAL A 13 -12.39 5.13 -1.91
C VAL A 13 -11.94 3.68 -1.78
N ARG A 14 -11.96 2.95 -2.90
CA ARG A 14 -11.63 1.52 -2.97
C ARG A 14 -10.85 1.23 -4.23
N ASP A 15 -10.19 0.08 -4.26
CA ASP A 15 -9.61 -0.44 -5.49
C ASP A 15 -10.69 -0.58 -6.57
N ALA A 16 -10.39 -0.11 -7.77
CA ALA A 16 -11.26 -0.28 -8.93
C ALA A 16 -11.15 -1.69 -9.55
N THR A 17 -10.10 -2.44 -9.22
CA THR A 17 -9.86 -3.80 -9.74
C THR A 17 -10.24 -4.88 -8.73
N ASP A 18 -10.14 -6.14 -9.13
CA ASP A 18 -10.40 -7.30 -8.27
C ASP A 18 -9.22 -7.69 -7.35
N LEU A 19 -8.14 -6.90 -7.31
CA LEU A 19 -6.97 -7.18 -6.48
C LEU A 19 -7.20 -6.89 -5.00
N GLY A 20 -8.26 -6.16 -4.66
CA GLY A 20 -8.58 -5.82 -3.27
C GLY A 20 -7.55 -4.91 -2.60
N ARG A 21 -6.83 -4.09 -3.37
CA ARG A 21 -5.79 -3.21 -2.85
C ARG A 21 -6.34 -2.22 -1.82
N THR A 22 -5.55 -1.94 -0.79
CA THR A 22 -5.86 -0.87 0.15
C THR A 22 -5.47 0.47 -0.47
N VAL A 23 -6.46 1.34 -0.67
CA VAL A 23 -6.22 2.73 -1.11
C VAL A 23 -5.87 3.58 0.11
N ASP A 24 -4.59 3.82 0.32
CA ASP A 24 -4.11 4.63 1.43
C ASP A 24 -4.40 6.12 1.19
N LEU A 25 -5.35 6.67 1.95
CA LEU A 25 -5.79 8.06 1.81
C LEU A 25 -4.79 9.08 2.39
N GLN A 26 -3.87 8.66 3.26
CA GLN A 26 -2.80 9.53 3.76
C GLN A 26 -1.79 9.84 2.65
N HIS A 27 -1.64 8.91 1.70
CA HIS A 27 -0.81 9.05 0.51
C HIS A 27 -1.67 9.07 -0.78
N ALA A 28 -2.73 9.88 -0.79
CA ALA A 28 -3.69 9.94 -1.91
C ALA A 28 -3.04 10.32 -3.26
N GLU A 29 -1.88 10.97 -3.25
CA GLU A 29 -1.07 11.25 -4.43
C GLU A 29 -0.54 9.99 -5.11
N LEU A 30 -0.44 8.86 -4.41
CA LEU A 30 -0.06 7.56 -5.01
C LEU A 30 -1.19 6.94 -5.83
N TRP A 31 -2.39 7.50 -5.77
CA TRP A 31 -3.60 6.93 -6.36
C TRP A 31 -4.23 7.85 -7.39
N ARG A 32 -4.98 7.26 -8.31
CA ARG A 32 -5.79 7.94 -9.32
C ARG A 32 -7.22 7.43 -9.23
N ALA A 33 -8.17 8.32 -9.01
CA ALA A 33 -9.59 8.01 -9.14
C ALA A 33 -9.94 7.80 -10.63
N CYS A 34 -10.68 6.73 -10.91
CA CYS A 34 -11.01 6.27 -12.26
C CYS A 34 -12.51 6.10 -12.46
N LEU A 35 -13.21 5.61 -11.44
CA LEU A 35 -14.63 5.30 -11.48
C LEU A 35 -15.36 6.01 -10.34
N THR A 36 -16.64 6.27 -10.54
CA THR A 36 -17.53 6.77 -9.51
C THR A 36 -18.85 6.01 -9.56
N ARG A 37 -19.51 5.88 -8.40
CA ARG A 37 -20.88 5.41 -8.28
C ARG A 37 -21.51 6.00 -7.02
N GLU A 38 -22.83 5.89 -6.89
CA GLU A 38 -23.52 6.17 -5.64
C GLU A 38 -22.96 5.28 -4.52
N GLY A 39 -22.62 5.90 -3.39
CA GLY A 39 -22.13 5.23 -2.20
C GLY A 39 -23.27 4.65 -1.37
N ALA A 40 -22.91 3.90 -0.32
CA ALA A 40 -23.88 3.23 0.55
C ALA A 40 -24.61 4.16 1.54
N GLY A 41 -24.06 5.35 1.80
CA GLY A 41 -24.67 6.35 2.68
C GLY A 41 -25.53 7.36 1.91
N THR A 42 -26.40 8.06 2.63
CA THR A 42 -27.15 9.22 2.10
C THR A 42 -26.16 10.23 1.53
N ASP A 43 -26.40 10.66 0.29
CA ASP A 43 -25.58 11.66 -0.41
C ASP A 43 -24.08 11.34 -0.36
N SER A 44 -23.73 10.09 -0.72
CA SER A 44 -22.34 9.64 -0.75
C SER A 44 -21.89 9.13 -2.12
N ILE A 45 -20.58 9.24 -2.37
CA ILE A 45 -19.94 8.77 -3.62
C ILE A 45 -18.84 7.76 -3.29
N ASP A 46 -18.88 6.61 -3.94
CA ASP A 46 -17.78 5.65 -3.95
C ASP A 46 -16.85 5.96 -5.14
N PHE A 47 -15.58 6.20 -4.85
CA PHE A 47 -14.52 6.36 -5.85
C PHE A 47 -13.76 5.05 -6.04
N GLY A 48 -13.66 4.58 -7.28
CA GLY A 48 -12.78 3.48 -7.66
C GLY A 48 -11.45 4.03 -8.09
N ALA A 49 -10.37 3.60 -7.45
CA ALA A 49 -9.03 4.09 -7.70
C ALA A 49 -8.06 2.97 -8.07
N VAL A 50 -7.00 3.34 -8.79
CA VAL A 50 -5.85 2.49 -9.10
C VAL A 50 -4.56 3.23 -8.76
N PRO A 51 -3.42 2.53 -8.56
CA PRO A 51 -2.12 3.15 -8.43
C PRO A 51 -1.83 4.13 -9.56
N ARG A 52 -1.23 5.26 -9.21
CA ARG A 52 -0.86 6.29 -10.17
C ARG A 52 0.18 5.74 -11.15
N GLY A 53 -0.21 5.74 -12.42
CA GLY A 53 0.55 5.15 -13.53
C GLY A 53 -0.16 3.95 -14.17
N GLU A 54 -1.16 3.37 -13.51
CA GLU A 54 -2.01 2.33 -14.11
C GLU A 54 -3.13 2.96 -14.95
N THR A 55 -3.56 2.20 -15.96
CA THR A 55 -4.71 2.56 -16.80
C THR A 55 -6.00 2.38 -16.01
N CYS A 56 -6.90 3.35 -16.10
CA CYS A 56 -8.21 3.24 -15.49
C CYS A 56 -9.00 2.08 -16.12
N PRO A 57 -9.58 1.17 -15.31
CA PRO A 57 -10.44 0.12 -15.84
C PRO A 57 -11.75 0.72 -16.38
N SER A 58 -12.43 -0.01 -17.27
CA SER A 58 -13.72 0.39 -17.84
C SER A 58 -14.90 0.14 -16.90
N HIS A 59 -14.76 -0.77 -15.94
CA HIS A 59 -15.79 -1.10 -14.95
C HIS A 59 -15.18 -1.48 -13.60
N TRP A 60 -16.02 -1.51 -12.57
CA TRP A 60 -15.65 -1.93 -11.22
C TRP A 60 -15.27 -3.41 -11.16
N ASN A 61 -14.35 -3.76 -10.26
CA ASN A 61 -13.83 -5.11 -10.08
C ASN A 61 -13.28 -5.71 -11.38
N ALA A 62 -12.70 -4.86 -12.24
CA ALA A 62 -12.05 -5.35 -13.45
C ALA A 62 -10.89 -6.27 -13.08
N HIS A 63 -10.84 -7.43 -13.73
CA HIS A 63 -9.76 -8.38 -13.53
C HIS A 63 -8.45 -7.80 -14.05
N VAL A 64 -7.41 -7.86 -13.23
CA VAL A 64 -6.04 -7.53 -13.64
C VAL A 64 -5.08 -8.62 -13.18
N PRO A 65 -3.96 -8.85 -13.90
CA PRO A 65 -2.98 -9.83 -13.49
C PRO A 65 -2.44 -9.53 -12.08
N THR A 66 -2.40 -10.54 -11.22
CA THR A 66 -1.81 -10.41 -9.87
C THR A 66 -0.35 -9.97 -9.98
N PRO A 67 0.02 -8.80 -9.43
CA PRO A 67 1.40 -8.35 -9.45
C PRO A 67 2.25 -9.20 -8.50
N LYS A 68 3.57 -9.07 -8.62
CA LYS A 68 4.51 -9.68 -7.68
C LYS A 68 4.88 -8.72 -6.56
N THR A 69 5.18 -9.27 -5.39
CA THR A 69 5.81 -8.58 -4.27
C THR A 69 7.13 -7.96 -4.71
N PRO A 70 7.34 -6.64 -4.50
CA PRO A 70 8.57 -5.99 -4.90
C PRO A 70 9.76 -6.50 -4.08
N ASP A 71 10.93 -6.52 -4.71
CA ASP A 71 12.20 -6.67 -3.99
C ASP A 71 12.57 -5.33 -3.35
N LEU A 72 12.62 -5.30 -2.03
CA LEU A 72 12.94 -4.13 -1.20
C LEU A 72 14.30 -4.27 -0.53
N ILE A 73 14.91 -5.46 -0.56
CA ILE A 73 16.17 -5.73 0.12
C ILE A 73 17.26 -4.82 -0.44
N GLY A 74 18.04 -4.20 0.45
CA GLY A 74 19.08 -3.26 0.09
C GLY A 74 18.59 -1.86 -0.25
N LYS A 75 17.29 -1.57 -0.10
CA LYS A 75 16.72 -0.25 -0.40
C LYS A 75 16.45 0.54 0.86
N ASP A 76 16.44 1.85 0.69
CA ASP A 76 15.99 2.80 1.71
C ASP A 76 14.55 2.52 2.18
N PHE A 77 14.33 2.62 3.48
CA PHE A 77 13.05 2.32 4.13
C PHE A 77 11.91 3.19 3.59
N ASP A 78 12.07 4.52 3.54
CA ASP A 78 10.99 5.44 3.16
C ASP A 78 10.53 5.19 1.72
N LYS A 79 11.49 4.97 0.82
CA LYS A 79 11.20 4.60 -0.57
C LYS A 79 10.49 3.26 -0.67
N SER A 80 10.91 2.29 0.14
CA SER A 80 10.36 0.94 0.15
C SER A 80 8.93 0.92 0.70
N TYR A 81 8.69 1.66 1.79
CA TYR A 81 7.37 1.85 2.37
C TYR A 81 6.41 2.49 1.37
N THR A 82 6.84 3.59 0.72
CA THR A 82 6.07 4.23 -0.36
C THR A 82 5.77 3.26 -1.52
N GLN A 83 6.74 2.41 -1.87
CA GLN A 83 6.56 1.41 -2.92
C GLN A 83 5.52 0.34 -2.55
N LEU A 84 5.46 -0.09 -1.29
CA LEU A 84 4.44 -1.01 -0.78
C LEU A 84 3.04 -0.38 -0.82
N LEU A 85 2.91 0.87 -0.34
CA LEU A 85 1.64 1.61 -0.39
C LEU A 85 1.16 1.79 -1.82
N LYS A 86 2.07 2.16 -2.74
CA LYS A 86 1.75 2.25 -4.17
C LYS A 86 1.30 0.91 -4.76
N LYS A 87 1.75 -0.22 -4.22
CA LYS A 87 1.29 -1.55 -4.62
C LYS A 87 -0.04 -1.95 -4.01
N GLY A 88 -0.52 -1.21 -3.01
CA GLY A 88 -1.80 -1.45 -2.36
C GLY A 88 -1.72 -2.33 -1.12
N TYR A 89 -0.52 -2.54 -0.57
CA TYR A 89 -0.39 -3.13 0.76
C TYR A 89 -1.01 -2.20 1.81
N ASN A 90 -1.68 -2.79 2.79
CA ASN A 90 -2.33 -2.04 3.85
C ASN A 90 -1.30 -1.50 4.83
N SER A 91 -1.23 -0.18 5.01
CA SER A 91 -0.31 0.47 5.96
C SER A 91 -0.44 -0.07 7.39
N ARG A 92 -1.61 -0.57 7.78
CA ARG A 92 -1.86 -1.16 9.11
C ARG A 92 -1.30 -2.58 9.28
N PHE A 93 -0.94 -3.24 8.18
CA PHE A 93 -0.39 -4.60 8.16
C PHE A 93 1.09 -4.59 7.72
N ILE A 94 1.76 -3.43 7.83
CA ILE A 94 3.20 -3.32 7.60
C ILE A 94 3.87 -3.15 8.96
N ASP A 95 4.51 -4.21 9.42
CA ASP A 95 5.29 -4.25 10.64
C ASP A 95 6.76 -4.01 10.33
N VAL A 96 7.43 -3.22 11.17
CA VAL A 96 8.82 -2.82 10.95
C VAL A 96 9.64 -3.00 12.21
N PHE A 97 10.82 -3.57 12.05
CA PHE A 97 11.71 -3.96 13.15
C PHE A 97 13.13 -3.44 12.89
N TYR A 98 13.81 -2.94 13.91
CA TYR A 98 15.25 -2.66 13.81
C TYR A 98 16.06 -3.93 14.12
N GLY A 99 16.91 -4.36 13.19
CA GLY A 99 17.78 -5.52 13.36
C GLY A 99 17.43 -6.66 12.40
N GLY A 100 17.43 -7.89 12.91
CA GLY A 100 17.23 -9.11 12.13
C GLY A 100 15.95 -9.89 12.46
N PRO A 101 15.66 -11.00 11.76
CA PRO A 101 14.38 -11.74 11.82
C PRO A 101 13.91 -12.27 13.18
N GLY A 102 14.76 -12.24 14.21
CA GLY A 102 14.42 -12.65 15.58
C GLY A 102 13.95 -11.51 16.49
N ILE A 103 13.93 -10.27 15.99
CA ILE A 103 13.47 -9.11 16.75
C ILE A 103 11.95 -9.00 16.63
N VAL A 104 11.29 -8.78 17.77
CA VAL A 104 9.82 -8.66 17.86
C VAL A 104 9.36 -7.27 18.29
N ASP A 105 10.30 -6.36 18.57
CA ASP A 105 10.00 -4.99 18.99
C ASP A 105 9.65 -4.14 17.77
N GLN A 106 8.35 -4.01 17.51
CA GLN A 106 7.82 -3.23 16.39
C GLN A 106 8.08 -1.74 16.61
N GLN A 107 8.48 -1.07 15.53
CA GLN A 107 8.82 0.33 15.52
C GLN A 107 7.67 1.18 14.96
N GLU A 108 7.52 2.39 15.49
CA GLU A 108 6.66 3.40 14.89
C GLU A 108 7.23 3.82 13.52
N ILE A 109 6.45 3.66 12.43
CA ILE A 109 6.86 3.95 11.05
C ILE A 109 7.58 5.30 10.91
N SER A 110 7.05 6.36 11.53
CA SER A 110 7.60 7.72 11.45
C SER A 110 9.01 7.91 12.03
N ARG A 111 9.50 6.93 12.81
CA ARG A 111 10.84 6.96 13.44
C ARG A 111 11.84 6.04 12.73
N VAL A 112 11.37 5.23 11.78
CA VAL A 112 12.22 4.27 11.08
C VAL A 112 12.99 4.99 9.97
N HIS A 113 14.27 4.67 9.86
CA HIS A 113 15.15 5.10 8.79
C HIS A 113 16.25 4.05 8.59
N GLY A 114 16.86 4.04 7.41
CA GLY A 114 17.91 3.08 7.06
C GLY A 114 17.52 2.18 5.91
N GLU A 115 18.16 1.02 5.83
CA GLU A 115 18.06 0.09 4.70
C GLU A 115 17.27 -1.16 5.08
N ILE A 116 16.43 -1.67 4.18
CA ILE A 116 15.73 -2.95 4.34
C ILE A 116 16.74 -4.09 4.24
N CYS A 117 16.88 -4.85 5.31
CA CYS A 117 17.77 -6.00 5.40
C CYS A 117 17.07 -7.31 5.07
N SER A 118 15.79 -7.42 5.42
CA SER A 118 14.95 -8.54 5.01
C SER A 118 13.49 -8.13 4.96
N GLN A 119 12.72 -8.88 4.19
CA GLN A 119 11.27 -8.69 4.05
C GLN A 119 10.55 -10.03 4.10
N SER A 120 9.30 -9.99 4.57
CA SER A 120 8.25 -10.95 4.28
C SER A 120 7.04 -10.12 3.81
N PRO A 121 6.32 -10.49 2.73
CA PRO A 121 6.52 -11.66 1.87
C PRO A 121 7.82 -11.57 1.07
N LYS A 122 8.29 -12.70 0.54
CA LYS A 122 9.55 -12.72 -0.22
C LYS A 122 9.41 -11.99 -1.55
N PRO A 123 10.50 -11.39 -2.06
CA PRO A 123 10.52 -10.81 -3.38
C PRO A 123 10.03 -11.81 -4.44
N GLY A 124 9.12 -11.36 -5.30
CA GLY A 124 8.61 -12.18 -6.41
C GLY A 124 7.43 -13.08 -6.08
N GLU A 125 7.04 -13.23 -4.81
CA GLU A 125 5.79 -13.91 -4.43
C GLU A 125 4.56 -13.18 -4.99
N PRO A 126 3.45 -13.88 -5.24
CA PRO A 126 2.20 -13.22 -5.64
C PRO A 126 1.75 -12.21 -4.59
N TYR A 127 1.29 -11.04 -5.03
CA TYR A 127 0.68 -10.05 -4.15
C TYR A 127 -0.59 -10.58 -3.48
N ASP A 128 -0.71 -10.38 -2.18
CA ASP A 128 -1.90 -10.63 -1.38
C ASP A 128 -2.27 -9.36 -0.57
N PRO A 129 -3.47 -8.77 -0.75
CA PRO A 129 -3.90 -7.57 -0.02
C PRO A 129 -4.12 -7.81 1.48
N THR A 130 -4.24 -9.06 1.91
CA THR A 130 -4.54 -9.46 3.29
C THR A 130 -3.31 -9.86 4.10
N GLU A 131 -2.15 -9.98 3.44
CA GLU A 131 -0.93 -10.47 4.06
C GLU A 131 -0.25 -9.39 4.92
N ASN A 132 0.33 -9.83 6.04
CA ASN A 132 1.16 -8.96 6.90
C ASN A 132 2.57 -8.88 6.33
N VAL A 133 2.99 -7.66 6.02
CA VAL A 133 4.35 -7.36 5.56
C VAL A 133 5.23 -7.12 6.78
N ALA A 134 6.31 -7.87 6.91
CA ALA A 134 7.32 -7.66 7.93
C ALA A 134 8.61 -7.14 7.29
N LEU A 135 9.08 -5.96 7.70
CA LEU A 135 10.32 -5.35 7.24
C LEU A 135 11.33 -5.28 8.38
N HIS A 136 12.53 -5.79 8.15
CA HIS A 136 13.65 -5.62 9.06
C HIS A 136 14.59 -4.57 8.50
N VAL A 137 14.90 -3.56 9.30
CA VAL A 137 15.67 -2.38 8.90
C VAL A 137 16.93 -2.26 9.75
N ALA A 138 18.01 -1.76 9.16
CA ALA A 138 19.20 -1.38 9.92
C ALA A 138 19.73 -0.01 9.51
N ILE A 139 20.29 0.71 10.49
CA ILE A 139 21.09 1.90 10.24
C ILE A 139 22.52 1.42 10.02
N GLY A 140 23.03 1.57 8.79
CA GLY A 140 24.35 1.07 8.41
C GLY A 140 24.28 -0.35 7.83
N LYS A 141 25.05 -1.28 8.38
CA LYS A 141 25.19 -2.63 7.79
C LYS A 141 24.11 -3.57 8.29
N CYS A 142 23.44 -4.26 7.37
CA CYS A 142 22.51 -5.32 7.71
C CYS A 142 23.16 -6.42 8.55
N PRO A 143 22.47 -6.90 9.60
CA PRO A 143 22.97 -8.00 10.41
C PRO A 143 23.23 -9.23 9.54
N SER A 144 24.35 -9.89 9.77
CA SER A 144 24.58 -11.22 9.21
C SER A 144 23.56 -12.16 9.84
N VAL A 145 22.73 -12.78 9.00
CA VAL A 145 21.86 -13.90 9.37
C VAL A 145 22.65 -15.09 9.87
#